data_AF-A0A3B7L8Z3-F1
#
_entry.id   AF-A0A3B7L8Z3-F1
#
_cell.length_a   1.000
_cell.length_b   1.000
_cell.length_c   1.000
_cell.angle_alpha   90.00
_cell.angle_beta   90.00
_cell.angle_gamma   90.00
#
_symmetry.space_group_name_H-M   'P 1'
#
loop_
_entity.id
_entity.type
_entity.pdbx_description
1 polymer ?
#
loop_
_entity_poly.entity_id
_entity_poly.type
_entity_poly.pdbx_seq_one_letter_code
_entity_poly.pdbx_strand_id
1 'polypeptide(L)'
;MLFIDTPRNTLHLAEAARFAGGNDAAFRLRLRQEAARFYLELREVTPSAGQYAEAARFMSDISGLALTPQHARDLLLLYPHARIRLAAFRSSQDLEVRESLAFALAHFLLGCRWPAANDHVDGERFLALLQEQARALGFPCHDEGPTMPYTAGPIANDHEALLASLGSPAG
;
A
#
# COMPACT_ATOMS: atom_id res chain seq x y z
N MET A 1 -2.28 8.71 -1.46
CA MET A 1 -1.82 9.70 -0.44
C MET A 1 -2.45 9.34 0.91
N LEU A 2 -1.69 8.75 1.84
CA LEU A 2 -2.19 8.47 3.19
C LEU A 2 -2.18 9.80 3.98
N PHE A 3 -3.27 10.56 3.90
CA PHE A 3 -3.45 11.75 4.72
C PHE A 3 -3.54 11.27 6.17
N ILE A 4 -2.54 11.55 7.00
CA ILE A 4 -2.67 11.30 8.45
C ILE A 4 -3.74 12.26 8.94
N ASP A 5 -4.93 11.72 9.16
CA ASP A 5 -6.08 12.54 9.46
C ASP A 5 -6.04 12.97 10.92
N THR A 6 -5.49 14.15 11.17
CA THR A 6 -5.40 14.65 12.53
C THR A 6 -6.79 15.05 13.03
N PRO A 7 -7.07 14.90 14.34
CA PRO A 7 -8.33 15.38 14.92
C PRO A 7 -8.62 16.85 14.56
N ARG A 8 -7.57 17.69 14.50
CA ARG A 8 -7.67 19.08 14.07
C ARG A 8 -8.18 19.22 12.63
N ASN A 9 -7.67 18.44 11.69
CA ASN A 9 -8.12 18.50 10.30
C ASN A 9 -9.59 18.06 10.15
N THR A 10 -10.00 17.03 10.90
CA THR A 10 -11.39 16.56 10.90
C THR A 10 -12.35 17.59 11.49
N LEU A 11 -11.96 18.25 12.58
CA LEU A 11 -12.75 19.34 13.16
C LEU A 11 -12.86 20.52 12.19
N HIS A 12 -11.77 20.90 11.52
CA HIS A 12 -11.79 21.97 10.53
C HIS A 12 -12.71 21.66 9.35
N LEU A 13 -12.68 20.42 8.83
CA LEU A 13 -13.63 20.00 7.79
C LEU A 13 -15.08 19.98 8.29
N ALA A 14 -15.32 19.59 9.54
CA ALA A 14 -16.65 19.59 10.12
C ALA A 14 -17.21 21.02 10.26
N GLU A 15 -16.39 21.98 10.68
CA GLU A 15 -16.75 23.40 10.70
C GLU A 15 -17.04 23.92 9.29
N ALA A 16 -16.16 23.64 8.32
CA ALA A 16 -16.36 24.05 6.92
C ALA A 16 -17.66 23.45 6.34
N ALA A 17 -17.96 22.18 6.62
CA ALA A 17 -19.20 21.53 6.20
C ALA A 17 -20.45 22.16 6.85
N ARG A 18 -20.35 22.61 8.11
CA ARG A 18 -21.47 23.17 8.88
C ARG A 18 -21.80 24.62 8.48
N PHE A 19 -20.79 25.42 8.15
CA PHE A 19 -20.95 26.86 7.94
C PHE A 19 -20.92 27.30 6.47
N ALA A 20 -20.27 26.56 5.56
CA ALA A 20 -20.06 27.03 4.18
C ALA A 20 -21.08 26.51 3.15
N GLY A 21 -22.01 25.61 3.52
CA GLY A 21 -22.86 24.93 2.54
C GLY A 21 -22.07 24.16 1.47
N GLY A 22 -20.78 23.92 1.71
CA GLY A 22 -19.84 23.35 0.75
C GLY A 22 -20.07 21.86 0.62
N ASN A 23 -20.70 21.47 -0.50
CA ASN A 23 -20.96 20.07 -0.84
C ASN A 23 -19.66 19.22 -0.78
N ASP A 24 -18.52 19.80 -1.13
CA ASP A 24 -17.19 19.16 -1.07
C ASP A 24 -16.73 18.85 0.37
N ALA A 25 -16.81 19.82 1.30
CA ALA A 25 -16.38 19.59 2.68
C ALA A 25 -17.25 18.54 3.38
N ALA A 26 -18.57 18.59 3.15
CA ALA A 26 -19.51 17.59 3.66
C ALA A 26 -19.26 16.19 3.05
N PHE A 27 -18.99 16.13 1.74
CA PHE A 27 -18.63 14.88 1.06
C PHE A 27 -17.34 14.27 1.61
N ARG A 28 -16.28 15.08 1.76
CA ARG A 28 -14.99 14.64 2.31
C ARG A 28 -15.12 14.17 3.76
N LEU A 29 -15.93 14.85 4.57
CA LEU A 29 -16.21 14.41 5.94
C LEU A 29 -16.94 13.07 5.96
N ARG A 30 -17.94 12.87 5.09
CA ARG A 30 -18.66 11.60 4.96
C ARG A 30 -17.72 10.47 4.56
N LEU A 31 -16.87 10.69 3.55
CA LEU A 31 -15.88 9.70 3.11
C LEU A 31 -14.93 9.30 4.24
N ARG A 32 -14.49 10.24 5.08
CA ARG A 32 -13.67 9.96 6.26
C ARG A 32 -14.41 9.13 7.30
N GLN A 33 -15.67 9.44 7.56
CA GLN A 33 -16.50 8.68 8.48
C GLN A 33 -16.70 7.24 7.99
N GLU A 34 -16.98 7.07 6.70
CA GLU A 34 -17.13 5.75 6.07
C GLU A 34 -15.83 4.94 6.15
N ALA A 35 -14.68 5.56 5.84
CA ALA A 35 -13.38 4.90 5.98
C ALA A 35 -13.07 4.51 7.43
N ALA A 36 -13.30 5.40 8.39
CA ALA A 36 -13.09 5.10 9.81
C ALA A 36 -14.00 3.96 10.29
N ARG A 37 -15.27 3.99 9.87
CA ARG A 37 -16.25 2.95 10.17
C ARG A 37 -15.80 1.59 9.63
N PHE A 38 -15.34 1.54 8.39
CA PHE A 38 -14.80 0.32 7.77
C PHE A 38 -13.70 -0.33 8.64
N TYR A 39 -12.70 0.45 9.08
CA TYR A 39 -11.63 -0.09 9.91
C TYR A 39 -12.10 -0.51 11.31
N LEU A 40 -13.03 0.23 11.91
CA LEU A 40 -13.57 -0.09 13.23
C LEU A 40 -14.42 -1.36 13.24
N GLU A 41 -15.21 -1.56 12.18
CA GLU A 41 -16.08 -2.74 12.01
C GLU A 41 -15.24 -3.99 11.69
N LEU A 42 -14.15 -3.85 10.93
CA LEU A 42 -13.30 -4.97 10.51
C LEU A 42 -12.05 -5.18 11.38
N ARG A 43 -11.94 -4.51 12.53
CA ARG A 43 -10.71 -4.50 13.35
C ARG A 43 -10.22 -5.89 13.75
N GLU A 44 -11.15 -6.82 14.02
CA GLU A 44 -10.87 -8.19 14.46
C GLU A 44 -10.68 -9.17 13.29
N VAL A 45 -10.94 -8.74 12.05
CA VAL A 45 -10.86 -9.63 10.89
C VAL A 45 -9.40 -9.92 10.58
N THR A 46 -9.07 -11.19 10.37
CA THR A 46 -7.70 -11.63 10.08
C THR A 46 -7.59 -12.19 8.66
N PRO A 47 -6.51 -11.86 7.92
CA PRO A 47 -6.24 -12.51 6.65
C PRO A 47 -6.09 -14.02 6.81
N SER A 48 -6.54 -14.76 5.81
CA SER A 48 -6.30 -16.20 5.67
C SER A 48 -4.83 -16.50 5.40
N ALA A 49 -4.43 -17.76 5.59
CA ALA A 49 -3.07 -18.21 5.28
C ALA A 49 -2.69 -17.96 3.81
N GLY A 50 -3.64 -18.15 2.88
CA GLY A 50 -3.44 -17.86 1.45
C GLY A 50 -3.19 -16.38 1.18
N GLN A 51 -3.95 -15.48 1.83
CA GLN A 51 -3.73 -14.03 1.72
C GLN A 51 -2.37 -13.61 2.26
N TYR A 52 -1.89 -14.18 3.37
CA TYR A 52 -0.53 -13.91 3.85
C TYR A 52 0.55 -14.44 2.91
N ALA A 53 0.35 -15.60 2.29
CA ALA A 53 1.29 -16.14 1.31
C ALA A 53 1.37 -15.26 0.06
N GLU A 54 0.23 -14.78 -0.44
CA GLU A 54 0.18 -13.83 -1.56
C GLU A 54 0.83 -12.49 -1.22
N ALA A 55 0.55 -11.95 -0.03
CA ALA A 55 1.17 -10.72 0.44
C ALA A 55 2.69 -10.85 0.58
N ALA A 56 3.18 -11.96 1.14
CA ALA A 56 4.60 -12.25 1.22
C ALA A 56 5.24 -12.29 -0.16
N ARG A 57 4.66 -13.04 -1.10
CA ARG A 57 5.15 -13.12 -2.49
C ARG A 57 5.24 -11.74 -3.13
N PHE A 58 4.15 -10.97 -3.08
CA PHE A 58 4.13 -9.62 -3.64
C PHE A 58 5.20 -8.71 -3.01
N MET A 59 5.33 -8.71 -1.68
CA MET A 59 6.33 -7.90 -0.99
C MET A 59 7.76 -8.33 -1.36
N SER A 60 8.01 -9.63 -1.52
CA SER A 60 9.27 -10.16 -2.02
C SER A 60 9.56 -9.66 -3.44
N ASP A 61 8.58 -9.76 -4.34
CA ASP A 61 8.73 -9.39 -5.75
C ASP A 61 9.14 -7.92 -5.93
N ILE A 62 8.50 -7.01 -5.17
CA ILE A 62 8.78 -5.56 -5.29
C ILE A 62 10.06 -5.12 -4.58
N SER A 63 10.59 -5.93 -3.64
CA SER A 63 11.72 -5.52 -2.79
C SER A 63 13.00 -6.32 -3.01
N GLY A 64 12.92 -7.50 -3.62
CA GLY A 64 14.03 -8.46 -3.71
C GLY A 64 14.36 -9.18 -2.39
N LEU A 65 13.51 -9.06 -1.38
CA LEU A 65 13.65 -9.77 -0.11
C LEU A 65 13.00 -11.15 -0.19
N ALA A 66 13.51 -12.13 0.54
CA ALA A 66 12.93 -13.48 0.62
C ALA A 66 11.91 -13.59 1.75
N LEU A 67 10.81 -12.84 1.65
CA LEU A 67 9.79 -12.78 2.71
C LEU A 67 8.95 -14.06 2.75
N THR A 68 8.76 -14.59 3.96
CA THR A 68 7.88 -15.74 4.22
C THR A 68 6.48 -15.26 4.60
N PRO A 69 5.45 -16.12 4.55
CA PRO A 69 4.13 -15.78 5.06
C PRO A 69 4.13 -15.34 6.53
N GLN A 70 5.08 -15.88 7.32
CA GLN A 70 5.26 -15.48 8.71
C GLN A 70 5.80 -14.05 8.83
N HIS A 71 6.81 -13.67 8.02
CA HIS A 71 7.29 -12.29 7.96
C HIS A 71 6.17 -11.31 7.60
N ALA A 72 5.34 -11.65 6.61
CA ALA A 72 4.18 -10.84 6.24
C ALA A 72 3.19 -10.70 7.40
N ARG A 73 2.91 -11.79 8.13
CA ARG A 73 2.02 -11.78 9.29
C ARG A 73 2.56 -10.88 10.42
N ASP A 74 3.83 -11.02 10.76
CA ASP A 74 4.46 -10.27 11.85
C ASP A 74 4.57 -8.79 11.52
N LEU A 75 4.92 -8.45 10.27
CA LEU A 75 4.88 -7.08 9.77
C LEU A 75 3.47 -6.51 9.90
N LEU A 76 2.46 -7.20 9.36
CA LEU A 76 1.08 -6.70 9.31
C LEU A 76 0.40 -6.62 10.67
N LEU A 77 0.93 -7.28 11.69
CA LEU A 77 0.51 -7.07 13.08
C LEU A 77 0.75 -5.61 13.51
N LEU A 78 1.84 -4.99 13.04
CA LEU A 78 2.21 -3.60 13.34
C LEU A 78 1.49 -2.59 12.43
N TYR A 79 0.96 -3.04 11.30
CA TYR A 79 0.26 -2.22 10.30
C TYR A 79 -1.20 -2.66 10.15
N PRO A 80 -2.07 -2.40 11.16
CA PRO A 80 -3.44 -2.89 11.18
C PRO A 80 -4.26 -2.43 9.97
N HIS A 81 -3.99 -1.25 9.40
CA HIS A 81 -4.66 -0.80 8.18
C HIS A 81 -4.38 -1.73 6.99
N ALA A 82 -3.12 -2.11 6.78
CA ALA A 82 -2.73 -3.02 5.71
C ALA A 82 -3.29 -4.44 5.97
N ARG A 83 -3.26 -4.91 7.22
CA ARG A 83 -3.85 -6.19 7.63
C ARG A 83 -5.36 -6.25 7.36
N ILE A 84 -6.10 -5.22 7.75
CA ILE A 84 -7.56 -5.15 7.58
C ILE A 84 -7.90 -5.11 6.09
N ARG A 85 -7.21 -4.30 5.29
CA ARG A 85 -7.40 -4.27 3.84
C ARG A 85 -7.14 -5.63 3.21
N LEU A 86 -6.00 -6.26 3.52
CA LEU A 86 -5.68 -7.59 3.01
C LEU A 86 -6.76 -8.62 3.34
N ALA A 87 -7.37 -8.54 4.53
CA ALA A 87 -8.42 -9.45 4.94
C ALA A 87 -9.77 -9.14 4.27
N ALA A 88 -10.10 -7.87 4.10
CA ALA A 88 -11.36 -7.39 3.56
C ALA A 88 -11.47 -7.57 2.04
N PHE A 89 -10.37 -7.34 1.32
CA PHE A 89 -10.32 -7.49 -0.14
C PHE A 89 -9.99 -8.95 -0.49
N ARG A 90 -10.81 -9.55 -1.35
CA ARG A 90 -10.67 -10.97 -1.75
C ARG A 90 -9.46 -11.26 -2.64
N SER A 91 -8.73 -10.24 -3.07
CA SER A 91 -7.58 -10.37 -3.96
C SER A 91 -6.44 -9.46 -3.53
N SER A 92 -5.24 -10.02 -3.42
CA SER A 92 -3.98 -9.28 -3.29
C SER A 92 -3.60 -8.46 -4.53
N GLN A 93 -4.36 -8.60 -5.62
CA GLN A 93 -4.23 -7.78 -6.82
C GLN A 93 -4.88 -6.40 -6.65
N ASP A 94 -5.69 -6.22 -5.59
CA ASP A 94 -6.32 -4.93 -5.32
C ASP A 94 -5.24 -3.86 -5.08
N LEU A 95 -5.33 -2.78 -5.84
CA LEU A 95 -4.34 -1.70 -5.80
C LEU A 95 -4.20 -1.11 -4.39
N GLU A 96 -5.30 -0.95 -3.65
CA GLU A 96 -5.26 -0.37 -2.31
C GLU A 96 -4.56 -1.31 -1.31
N VAL A 97 -4.69 -2.63 -1.51
CA VAL A 97 -3.94 -3.64 -0.74
C VAL A 97 -2.46 -3.52 -1.07
N ARG A 98 -2.09 -3.52 -2.35
CA ARG A 98 -0.69 -3.43 -2.80
C ARG A 98 0.02 -2.19 -2.31
N GLU A 99 -0.62 -1.02 -2.42
CA GLU A 99 -0.08 0.24 -1.90
C GLU A 99 0.10 0.19 -0.38
N SER A 100 -0.83 -0.43 0.34
CA SER A 100 -0.74 -0.57 1.79
C SER A 100 0.38 -1.52 2.21
N LEU A 101 0.59 -2.61 1.47
CA LEU A 101 1.69 -3.55 1.68
C LEU A 101 3.05 -2.89 1.39
N ALA A 102 3.17 -2.19 0.26
CA ALA A 102 4.39 -1.46 -0.11
C ALA A 102 4.72 -0.36 0.91
N PHE A 103 3.70 0.38 1.37
CA PHE A 103 3.86 1.36 2.44
C PHE A 103 4.35 0.70 3.73
N ALA A 104 3.71 -0.39 4.19
CA ALA A 104 4.09 -1.07 5.42
C ALA A 104 5.55 -1.54 5.37
N LEU A 105 5.97 -2.12 4.25
CA LEU A 105 7.33 -2.60 4.05
C LEU A 105 8.37 -1.46 4.06
N ALA A 106 8.17 -0.42 3.24
CA ALA A 106 9.09 0.72 3.20
C ALA A 106 9.13 1.46 4.54
N HIS A 107 7.98 1.64 5.19
CA HIS A 107 7.91 2.37 6.44
C HIS A 107 8.58 1.57 7.57
N PHE A 108 8.45 0.25 7.57
CA PHE A 108 9.11 -0.60 8.56
C PHE A 108 10.63 -0.61 8.42
N LEU A 109 11.14 -0.69 7.18
CA LEU A 109 12.57 -0.83 6.93
C LEU A 109 13.31 0.52 6.89
N LEU A 110 12.68 1.56 6.35
CA LEU A 110 13.31 2.85 6.07
C LEU A 110 12.64 4.04 6.76
N GLY A 111 11.52 3.84 7.45
CA GLY A 111 10.78 4.93 8.10
C GLY A 111 10.12 5.91 7.12
N CYS A 112 10.00 5.54 5.84
CA CYS A 112 9.43 6.38 4.79
C CYS A 112 8.37 5.62 3.97
N ARG A 113 7.61 6.33 3.14
CA ARG A 113 6.65 5.68 2.23
C ARG A 113 7.37 5.11 1.01
N TRP A 114 6.75 4.11 0.38
CA TRP A 114 7.17 3.69 -0.96
C TRP A 114 7.10 4.88 -1.93
N PRO A 115 8.13 5.13 -2.77
CA PRO A 115 8.13 6.29 -3.64
C PRO A 115 7.06 6.17 -4.73
N ALA A 116 6.41 7.29 -5.00
CA ALA A 116 5.47 7.45 -6.10
C ALA A 116 6.20 7.91 -7.36
N ALA A 117 5.57 7.72 -8.53
CA ALA A 117 6.12 8.10 -9.83
C ALA A 117 6.58 9.56 -9.90
N ASN A 118 5.90 10.44 -9.17
CA ASN A 118 6.17 11.88 -9.13
C ASN A 118 7.15 12.31 -8.03
N ASP A 119 7.75 11.39 -7.27
CA ASP A 119 8.69 11.75 -6.20
C ASP A 119 10.11 12.04 -6.72
N HIS A 120 10.39 11.76 -7.99
CA HIS A 120 11.72 11.92 -8.60
C HIS A 120 12.84 11.20 -7.83
N VAL A 121 12.51 10.07 -7.21
CA VAL A 121 13.45 9.22 -6.47
C VAL A 121 14.11 8.23 -7.43
N ASP A 122 15.42 8.04 -7.26
CA ASP A 122 16.15 6.94 -7.88
C ASP A 122 15.71 5.61 -7.26
N GLY A 123 14.94 4.84 -8.02
CA GLY A 123 14.35 3.59 -7.58
C GLY A 123 15.36 2.50 -7.24
N GLU A 124 16.42 2.38 -8.03
CA GLU A 124 17.47 1.38 -7.79
C GLU A 124 18.20 1.70 -6.49
N ARG A 125 18.50 2.98 -6.26
CA ARG A 125 19.12 3.41 -5.00
C ARG A 125 18.18 3.22 -3.81
N PHE A 126 16.88 3.45 -3.98
CA PHE A 126 15.87 3.19 -2.95
C PHE A 126 15.83 1.70 -2.58
N LEU A 127 15.79 0.81 -3.58
CA LEU A 127 15.78 -0.64 -3.36
C LEU A 127 17.07 -1.13 -2.71
N ALA A 128 18.23 -0.62 -3.14
CA ALA A 128 19.52 -0.96 -2.53
C ALA A 128 19.55 -0.60 -1.03
N LEU A 129 19.10 0.60 -0.66
CA LEU A 129 19.00 1.01 0.74
C LEU A 129 18.01 0.16 1.53
N LEU A 130 16.84 -0.14 0.94
CA LEU A 130 15.82 -0.98 1.56
C LEU A 130 16.39 -2.38 1.87
N GLN A 131 17.10 -2.99 0.91
CA GLN A 131 17.71 -4.30 1.08
C GLN A 131 18.86 -4.27 2.09
N GLU A 132 19.69 -3.23 2.09
CA GLU A 132 20.76 -3.05 3.08
C GLU A 132 20.20 -3.01 4.51
N GLN A 133 19.15 -2.22 4.75
CA GLN A 133 18.51 -2.15 6.06
C GLN A 133 17.81 -3.47 6.43
N ALA A 134 17.15 -4.13 5.47
CA ALA A 134 16.54 -5.43 5.72
C ALA A 134 17.57 -6.48 6.15
N ARG A 135 18.74 -6.54 5.49
CA ARG A 135 19.84 -7.44 5.88
C ARG A 135 20.37 -7.12 7.27
N ALA A 136 20.54 -5.83 7.59
CA ALA A 136 20.97 -5.41 8.92
C ALA A 136 19.99 -5.84 10.03
N LEU A 137 18.70 -5.94 9.71
CA LEU A 137 17.64 -6.46 10.59
C LEU A 137 17.50 -7.99 10.57
N GLY A 138 18.32 -8.71 9.78
CA GLY A 138 18.32 -10.17 9.70
C GLY A 138 17.31 -10.77 8.70
N PHE A 139 16.73 -9.96 7.81
CA PHE A 139 15.87 -10.50 6.76
C PHE A 139 16.69 -11.18 5.65
N PRO A 140 16.25 -12.36 5.17
CA PRO A 140 16.88 -13.01 4.03
C PRO A 140 16.59 -12.23 2.73
N CYS A 141 17.56 -12.20 1.82
CA CYS A 141 17.43 -11.60 0.48
C CYS A 141 17.51 -12.69 -0.59
N HIS A 142 16.90 -12.47 -1.76
CA HIS A 142 17.14 -13.31 -2.92
C HIS A 142 18.53 -12.97 -3.51
N ASP A 143 19.30 -14.00 -3.86
CA ASP A 143 20.61 -13.82 -4.53
C ASP A 143 20.48 -13.16 -5.91
N GLU A 144 19.30 -13.27 -6.54
CA GLU A 144 19.01 -12.77 -7.89
C GLU A 144 18.45 -11.33 -7.93
N GLY A 145 18.26 -10.67 -6.77
CA GLY A 145 17.65 -9.33 -6.70
C GLY A 145 16.11 -9.35 -6.87
N PRO A 146 15.46 -8.19 -7.04
CA PRO A 146 14.01 -8.12 -7.25
C PRO A 146 13.60 -8.73 -8.60
N THR A 147 12.62 -9.63 -8.58
CA THR A 147 12.07 -10.29 -9.79
C THR A 147 11.23 -9.35 -10.65
N MET A 148 10.75 -8.25 -10.06
CA MET A 148 10.04 -7.18 -10.77
C MET A 148 10.95 -5.95 -10.89
N PRO A 149 11.01 -5.29 -12.07
CA PRO A 149 11.68 -4.01 -12.18
C PRO A 149 11.03 -3.02 -11.20
N TYR A 150 11.85 -2.11 -10.66
CA TYR A 150 11.34 -1.07 -9.78
C TYR A 150 10.15 -0.35 -10.43
N THR A 151 9.02 -0.35 -9.74
CA THR A 151 7.82 0.38 -10.16
C THR A 151 7.60 1.57 -9.21
N ALA A 152 7.74 2.77 -9.76
CA ALA A 152 7.42 4.01 -9.07
C ALA A 152 5.91 4.28 -9.16
N GLY A 153 5.24 4.55 -8.04
CA GLY A 153 3.80 4.84 -8.06
C GLY A 153 2.91 3.60 -8.04
N PRO A 154 1.58 3.78 -8.28
CA PRO A 154 0.60 2.72 -8.08
C PRO A 154 1.01 1.53 -8.92
N ILE A 155 1.34 0.43 -8.22
CA ILE A 155 1.89 -0.78 -8.82
C ILE A 155 0.92 -1.22 -9.89
N ALA A 156 1.33 -1.01 -11.14
CA ALA A 156 0.43 -0.85 -12.27
C ALA A 156 -0.66 -1.92 -12.28
N ASN A 157 -1.92 -1.49 -12.38
CA ASN A 157 -2.95 -2.37 -12.88
C ASN A 157 -2.58 -2.71 -14.33
N ASP A 158 -2.77 -3.96 -14.72
CA ASP A 158 -2.73 -4.44 -16.12
C ASP A 158 -3.70 -3.69 -17.08
N HIS A 159 -4.36 -2.62 -16.62
CA HIS A 159 -5.20 -1.73 -17.41
C HIS A 159 -4.41 -0.97 -18.48
N GLU A 160 -3.15 -0.59 -18.27
CA GLU A 160 -2.34 0.02 -19.34
C GLU A 160 -1.96 -1.01 -20.42
N ALA A 161 -1.70 -2.27 -20.05
CA ALA A 161 -1.49 -3.35 -21.00
C ALA A 161 -2.78 -3.67 -21.78
N LEU A 162 -3.95 -3.60 -21.13
CA LEU A 162 -5.26 -3.78 -21.76
C LEU A 162 -5.59 -2.65 -22.75
N LEU A 163 -5.32 -1.40 -22.39
CA LEU A 163 -5.48 -0.25 -23.30
C LEU A 163 -4.49 -0.28 -24.48
N ALA A 164 -3.26 -0.75 -24.26
CA ALA A 164 -2.29 -0.97 -25.34
C ALA A 164 -2.72 -2.08 -26.31
N SER A 165 -3.42 -3.13 -25.83
CA SER A 165 -3.99 -4.19 -26.69
C SER A 165 -5.25 -3.78 -27.46
N LEU A 166 -5.96 -2.73 -27.01
CA LEU A 166 -7.15 -2.20 -27.65
C LEU A 166 -6.85 -1.07 -28.66
N GLY A 167 -5.59 -0.62 -28.71
CA GLY A 167 -5.12 0.45 -29.59
C GLY A 167 -4.39 -0.06 -30.83
N SER A 168 -5.06 -0.80 -31.71
CA SER A 168 -4.58 -1.02 -33.08
C SER A 168 -5.74 -0.84 -34.07
N PRO A 169 -5.89 0.33 -34.71
CA PRO A 169 -6.68 0.41 -35.92
C PRO A 169 -5.82 -0.11 -37.08
N ALA A 170 -6.11 -1.33 -37.52
CA ALA A 170 -5.68 -1.79 -38.84
C ALA A 170 -6.79 -1.45 -39.85
N GLY A 171 -6.47 -0.62 -40.84
CA GLY A 171 -7.26 -0.42 -42.06
C GLY A 171 -7.92 0.95 -42.17
#